data_AF-A0A522UML0-F1
#
_entry.id   AF-A0A522UML0-F1
#
_cell.length_a   1.000
_cell.length_b   1.000
_cell.length_c   1.000
_cell.angle_alpha   90.00
_cell.angle_beta   90.00
_cell.angle_gamma   90.00
#
_symmetry.space_group_name_H-M   'P 1'
#
loop_
_entity.id
_entity.type
_entity.pdbx_description
1 polymer ?
#
loop_
_entity_poly.entity_id
_entity_poly.type
_entity_poly.pdbx_seq_one_letter_code
_entity_poly.pdbx_strand_id
1 'polypeptide(L)'
;MWDGNRVDFFTFDDPDIASTNGGVWPAPTIRMVRGSIFHCQVAAGGPPPHTIHWHGQEPTPMNDGVGHCSMEIGSYTYQLQPNFIGSYFYHCHRNTMQHFEFGLYGFTIVEPPDAYAQQNPALPNYAGGYPRRTAANLINFPQFPGYVPGDPVHGVAGPGGLNGLPGQPALDPHAYTVPYDVEALWVLDDRDSVWAANMKNARATFPAHGLVQPGVDDQFFKGDFHDFNPDYFFVTGVPFPGPVGSTVPCASNVVVPAELNSGVVGMQVPVNALRNQTILIRVLCAAYVFIRVTFPVDVVVIAYDGRALGVPPFNQYNHAFLVPAGTPMDLSTARRFDVLMRSSSTVSSFASVQFRHNRNNALLFTGQIPINIA
;
A
#
# COMPACT_ATOMS: atom_id res chain seq x y z
N MET A 1 -17.29 15.19 -1.29
CA MET A 1 -16.71 14.96 -2.64
C MET A 1 -16.70 16.26 -3.41
N TRP A 2 -16.16 16.29 -4.63
CA TRP A 2 -15.95 17.52 -5.40
C TRP A 2 -17.26 18.17 -5.88
N ASP A 3 -18.34 17.42 -5.93
CA ASP A 3 -19.70 17.84 -6.29
C ASP A 3 -20.59 18.15 -5.06
N GLY A 4 -20.03 18.08 -3.85
CA GLY A 4 -20.76 18.30 -2.59
C GLY A 4 -21.52 17.06 -2.08
N ASN A 5 -21.54 15.95 -2.83
CA ASN A 5 -22.14 14.70 -2.36
C ASN A 5 -21.27 14.06 -1.26
N ARG A 6 -21.95 13.36 -0.34
CA ARG A 6 -21.30 12.53 0.68
C ARG A 6 -21.20 11.10 0.14
N VAL A 7 -20.00 10.54 0.21
CA VAL A 7 -19.78 9.10 0.03
C VAL A 7 -19.33 8.54 1.36
N ASP A 8 -20.02 7.48 1.76
CA ASP A 8 -19.73 6.78 2.99
C ASP A 8 -18.63 5.74 2.75
N PHE A 9 -17.72 5.66 3.71
CA PHE A 9 -16.63 4.69 3.72
C PHE A 9 -16.76 3.79 4.94
N PHE A 10 -16.37 2.53 4.76
CA PHE A 10 -16.11 1.63 5.86
C PHE A 10 -14.63 1.72 6.17
N THR A 11 -14.29 1.92 7.44
CA THR A 11 -12.92 2.16 7.88
C THR A 11 -12.54 1.18 8.96
N PHE A 12 -11.24 0.83 9.03
CA PHE A 12 -10.69 0.23 10.23
C PHE A 12 -10.45 1.32 11.26
N ASP A 13 -11.02 1.13 12.46
CA ASP A 13 -10.72 1.97 13.61
C ASP A 13 -9.58 1.33 14.40
N ASP A 14 -8.64 2.15 14.86
CA ASP A 14 -7.51 1.74 15.67
C ASP A 14 -7.63 2.40 17.07
N PRO A 15 -7.99 1.64 18.11
CA PRO A 15 -8.17 2.22 19.44
C PRO A 15 -6.87 2.79 20.03
N ASP A 16 -5.70 2.43 19.48
CA ASP A 16 -4.42 2.96 19.90
C ASP A 16 -4.13 4.34 19.25
N ILE A 17 -4.93 4.77 18.27
CA ILE A 17 -4.76 6.02 17.52
C ILE A 17 -6.04 6.86 17.62
N ALA A 18 -6.11 7.77 18.60
CA ALA A 18 -7.33 8.54 18.87
C ALA A 18 -7.91 9.31 17.66
N SER A 19 -7.09 9.68 16.66
CA SER A 19 -7.53 10.36 15.43
C SER A 19 -8.31 9.46 14.48
N THR A 20 -8.33 8.13 14.67
CA THR A 20 -9.16 7.22 13.88
C THR A 20 -10.59 7.13 14.41
N ASN A 21 -10.85 7.61 15.62
CA ASN A 21 -12.20 7.66 16.20
C ASN A 21 -13.13 8.46 15.27
N GLY A 22 -14.13 7.78 14.70
CA GLY A 22 -15.05 8.37 13.71
C GLY A 22 -14.69 8.07 12.24
N GLY A 23 -13.64 7.28 12.01
CA GLY A 23 -13.23 6.74 10.73
C GLY A 23 -12.22 7.60 9.99
N VAL A 24 -11.17 6.96 9.49
CA VAL A 24 -10.16 7.56 8.59
C VAL A 24 -10.00 6.64 7.39
N TRP A 25 -9.87 7.24 6.20
CA TRP A 25 -9.75 6.51 4.96
C TRP A 25 -8.65 7.08 4.04
N PRO A 26 -7.78 6.23 3.45
CA PRO A 26 -7.56 4.82 3.79
C PRO A 26 -7.21 4.61 5.26
N ALA A 27 -7.34 3.37 5.75
CA ALA A 27 -6.99 3.07 7.13
C ALA A 27 -5.48 3.32 7.40
N PRO A 28 -5.08 3.56 8.67
CA PRO A 28 -3.70 3.86 9.03
C PRO A 28 -2.68 2.90 8.41
N THR A 29 -1.54 3.45 8.00
CA THR A 29 -0.41 2.65 7.50
C THR A 29 0.28 1.96 8.68
N ILE A 30 0.32 0.64 8.63
CA ILE A 30 1.02 -0.22 9.59
C ILE A 30 2.45 -0.42 9.07
N ARG A 31 3.45 -0.04 9.87
CA ARG A 31 4.86 -0.33 9.58
C ARG A 31 5.35 -1.46 10.47
N MET A 32 5.96 -2.47 9.86
CA MET A 32 6.49 -3.65 10.56
C MET A 32 7.97 -3.81 10.21
N VAL A 33 8.79 -4.28 11.16
CA VAL A 33 10.20 -4.56 10.88
C VAL A 33 10.38 -5.98 10.37
N ARG A 34 11.15 -6.18 9.30
CA ARG A 34 11.49 -7.51 8.79
C ARG A 34 12.04 -8.41 9.91
N GLY A 35 11.51 -9.62 10.01
CA GLY A 35 11.91 -10.63 10.99
C GLY A 35 11.33 -10.43 12.39
N SER A 36 10.61 -9.34 12.65
CA SER A 36 9.86 -9.14 13.91
C SER A 36 8.68 -10.09 14.03
N ILE A 37 8.21 -10.38 15.25
CA ILE A 37 6.90 -10.99 15.44
C ILE A 37 5.89 -9.86 15.60
N PHE A 38 4.98 -9.73 14.64
CA PHE A 38 3.92 -8.74 14.67
C PHE A 38 2.62 -9.37 15.18
N HIS A 39 1.98 -8.70 16.14
CA HIS A 39 0.67 -9.04 16.65
C HIS A 39 -0.33 -7.94 16.32
N CYS A 40 -1.49 -8.32 15.79
CA CYS A 40 -2.63 -7.42 15.62
C CYS A 40 -3.85 -8.03 16.28
N GLN A 41 -4.36 -7.38 17.33
CA GLN A 41 -5.62 -7.75 17.94
C GLN A 41 -6.76 -7.09 17.15
N VAL A 42 -7.64 -7.92 16.62
CA VAL A 42 -8.85 -7.48 15.93
C VAL A 42 -10.06 -7.78 16.81
N ALA A 43 -10.94 -6.80 17.01
CA ALA A 43 -12.20 -7.03 17.69
C ALA A 43 -13.23 -7.77 16.80
N ALA A 44 -13.05 -7.66 15.48
CA ALA A 44 -13.93 -8.19 14.42
C ALA A 44 -15.39 -7.76 14.61
N GLY A 45 -15.60 -6.45 14.73
CA GLY A 45 -16.89 -5.86 15.09
C GLY A 45 -18.02 -6.20 14.13
N GLY A 46 -19.24 -6.33 14.68
CA GLY A 46 -20.49 -6.49 13.94
C GLY A 46 -20.85 -7.95 13.61
N PRO A 47 -22.13 -8.34 13.70
CA PRO A 47 -22.60 -9.57 13.11
C PRO A 47 -22.95 -9.34 11.63
N PRO A 48 -22.43 -10.18 10.72
CA PRO A 48 -21.34 -11.13 10.91
C PRO A 48 -19.95 -10.44 10.83
N PRO A 49 -18.92 -11.06 11.44
CA PRO A 49 -17.65 -10.39 11.74
C PRO A 49 -16.84 -10.00 10.51
N HIS A 50 -15.92 -9.05 10.64
CA HIS A 50 -14.95 -8.69 9.60
C HIS A 50 -13.59 -9.34 9.84
N THR A 51 -12.85 -9.63 8.77
CA THR A 51 -11.48 -10.15 8.82
C THR A 51 -10.45 -9.12 8.36
N ILE A 52 -9.16 -9.38 8.60
CA ILE A 52 -8.04 -8.63 8.00
C ILE A 52 -7.16 -9.62 7.25
N HIS A 53 -7.12 -9.53 5.93
CA HIS A 53 -6.14 -10.22 5.10
C HIS A 53 -4.91 -9.36 4.88
N TRP A 54 -3.74 -9.93 5.14
CA TRP A 54 -2.43 -9.29 5.04
C TRP A 54 -1.86 -9.50 3.63
N HIS A 55 -2.41 -8.77 2.65
CA HIS A 55 -2.17 -9.03 1.24
C HIS A 55 -0.69 -9.02 0.87
N GLY A 56 -0.22 -10.16 0.37
CA GLY A 56 1.17 -10.38 -0.06
C GLY A 56 2.13 -10.79 1.06
N GLN A 57 1.67 -10.83 2.31
CA GLN A 57 2.39 -11.51 3.38
C GLN A 57 2.20 -13.03 3.26
N GLU A 58 3.07 -13.79 3.93
CA GLU A 58 3.06 -15.26 3.91
C GLU A 58 2.84 -15.82 5.33
N PRO A 59 1.74 -15.47 6.03
CA PRO A 59 1.46 -16.02 7.35
C PRO A 59 0.98 -17.48 7.25
N THR A 60 0.75 -18.12 8.40
CA THR A 60 0.02 -19.40 8.42
C THR A 60 -1.43 -19.18 7.96
N PRO A 61 -2.14 -20.20 7.45
CA PRO A 61 -3.53 -20.04 7.03
C PRO A 61 -4.43 -19.39 8.09
N MET A 62 -4.20 -19.70 9.37
CA MET A 62 -4.94 -19.15 10.52
C MET A 62 -4.75 -17.64 10.71
N ASN A 63 -3.61 -17.12 10.24
CA ASN A 63 -3.25 -15.70 10.35
C ASN A 63 -3.37 -14.96 9.02
N ASP A 64 -3.82 -15.62 7.95
CA ASP A 64 -3.97 -15.03 6.62
C ASP A 64 -5.23 -14.19 6.48
N GLY A 65 -6.25 -14.42 7.33
CA GLY A 65 -7.49 -13.62 7.33
C GLY A 65 -8.49 -13.96 6.23
N VAL A 66 -8.25 -15.06 5.51
CA VAL A 66 -9.15 -15.63 4.52
C VAL A 66 -10.00 -16.71 5.19
N GLY A 67 -11.23 -16.37 5.58
CA GLY A 67 -12.05 -17.21 6.46
C GLY A 67 -12.37 -18.60 5.90
N HIS A 68 -12.60 -18.72 4.59
CA HIS A 68 -12.86 -20.01 3.94
C HIS A 68 -11.63 -20.92 3.82
N CYS A 69 -10.42 -20.40 4.05
CA CYS A 69 -9.17 -21.16 4.15
C CYS A 69 -8.74 -21.42 5.60
N SER A 70 -9.47 -20.88 6.58
CA SER A 70 -9.14 -20.93 8.00
C SER A 70 -10.39 -21.00 8.89
N MET A 71 -10.84 -19.85 9.39
CA MET A 71 -12.07 -19.67 10.15
C MET A 71 -12.69 -18.29 9.88
N GLU A 72 -14.01 -18.18 9.99
CA GLU A 72 -14.63 -16.89 10.24
C GLU A 72 -14.22 -16.44 11.66
N ILE A 73 -13.54 -15.30 11.79
CA ILE A 73 -13.00 -14.87 13.07
C ILE A 73 -14.00 -13.99 13.83
N GLY A 74 -14.14 -14.19 15.13
CA GLY A 74 -14.59 -13.14 16.06
C GLY A 74 -13.39 -12.30 16.49
N SER A 75 -13.34 -11.86 17.74
CA SER A 75 -12.12 -11.25 18.25
C SER A 75 -10.94 -12.24 18.16
N TYR A 76 -9.83 -11.81 17.56
CA TYR A 76 -8.69 -12.67 17.25
C TYR A 76 -7.37 -11.88 17.34
N THR A 77 -6.26 -12.58 17.54
CA THR A 77 -4.92 -11.98 17.47
C THR A 77 -4.17 -12.60 16.30
N TYR A 78 -4.04 -11.83 15.21
CA TYR A 78 -3.18 -12.18 14.10
C TYR A 78 -1.72 -12.16 14.56
N GLN A 79 -0.96 -13.16 14.14
CA GLN A 79 0.46 -13.30 14.39
C GLN A 79 1.17 -13.60 13.07
N LEU A 80 2.10 -12.74 12.67
CA LEU A 80 2.89 -12.93 11.47
C LEU A 80 4.31 -12.41 11.64
N GLN A 81 5.23 -12.98 10.86
CA GLN A 81 6.62 -12.53 10.78
C GLN A 81 6.88 -12.02 9.36
N PRO A 82 7.00 -10.70 9.13
CA PRO A 82 7.22 -10.17 7.80
C PRO A 82 8.65 -10.49 7.35
N ASN A 83 8.79 -11.16 6.22
CA ASN A 83 10.08 -11.70 5.78
C ASN A 83 10.81 -10.85 4.73
N PHE A 84 10.09 -9.96 4.04
CA PHE A 84 10.61 -9.22 2.89
C PHE A 84 10.26 -7.75 3.01
N ILE A 85 11.28 -6.88 2.88
CA ILE A 85 11.14 -5.43 2.88
C ILE A 85 10.36 -5.01 1.62
N GLY A 86 9.34 -4.18 1.77
CA GLY A 86 8.55 -3.73 0.62
C GLY A 86 7.17 -3.17 1.00
N SER A 87 6.39 -2.88 -0.05
CA SER A 87 5.05 -2.32 0.02
C SER A 87 3.95 -3.37 -0.12
N TYR A 88 3.10 -3.43 0.88
CA TYR A 88 1.98 -4.35 1.01
C TYR A 88 0.73 -3.57 1.42
N PHE A 89 -0.38 -4.26 1.55
CA PHE A 89 -1.60 -3.67 2.10
C PHE A 89 -2.35 -4.71 2.90
N TYR A 90 -3.33 -4.27 3.66
CA TYR A 90 -4.27 -5.13 4.36
C TYR A 90 -5.69 -4.73 3.99
N HIS A 91 -6.60 -5.68 3.99
CA HIS A 91 -8.00 -5.40 3.69
C HIS A 91 -8.95 -6.43 4.27
N CYS A 92 -10.23 -6.09 4.33
CA CYS A 92 -11.24 -7.08 4.66
C CYS A 92 -11.35 -8.13 3.56
N HIS A 93 -11.30 -9.41 3.95
CA HIS A 93 -11.43 -10.52 3.01
C HIS A 93 -12.76 -11.29 3.18
N ARG A 94 -13.76 -10.53 3.61
CA ARG A 94 -15.15 -10.96 3.70
C ARG A 94 -15.97 -10.13 2.75
N ASN A 95 -16.77 -10.75 1.88
CA ASN A 95 -17.44 -10.07 0.77
C ASN A 95 -16.49 -9.07 0.08
N THR A 96 -15.29 -9.56 -0.28
CA THR A 96 -14.11 -8.74 -0.56
C THR A 96 -14.38 -7.64 -1.58
N MET A 97 -15.08 -7.97 -2.67
CA MET A 97 -15.41 -7.02 -3.73
C MET A 97 -16.07 -5.75 -3.18
N GLN A 98 -16.97 -5.93 -2.24
CA GLN A 98 -17.76 -4.85 -1.71
C GLN A 98 -17.10 -4.13 -0.54
N HIS A 99 -16.54 -4.87 0.41
CA HIS A 99 -15.89 -4.26 1.56
C HIS A 99 -14.64 -3.49 1.17
N PHE A 100 -13.92 -3.97 0.16
CA PHE A 100 -12.78 -3.27 -0.40
C PHE A 100 -13.22 -2.02 -1.16
N GLU A 101 -14.24 -2.13 -2.05
CA GLU A 101 -14.88 -0.98 -2.70
C GLU A 101 -15.25 0.06 -1.65
N PHE A 102 -15.91 -0.34 -0.55
CA PHE A 102 -16.34 0.58 0.50
C PHE A 102 -15.22 1.16 1.36
N GLY A 103 -13.97 0.75 1.17
CA GLY A 103 -12.80 1.37 1.78
C GLY A 103 -12.18 0.61 2.94
N LEU A 104 -12.59 -0.64 3.22
CA LEU A 104 -11.96 -1.49 4.26
C LEU A 104 -10.61 -2.03 3.81
N TYR A 105 -9.64 -1.12 3.70
CA TYR A 105 -8.24 -1.42 3.46
C TYR A 105 -7.32 -0.34 4.04
N GLY A 106 -6.06 -0.70 4.26
CA GLY A 106 -4.99 0.21 4.62
C GLY A 106 -3.64 -0.34 4.16
N PHE A 107 -2.57 0.41 4.38
CA PHE A 107 -1.25 0.04 3.85
C PHE A 107 -0.40 -0.69 4.89
N THR A 108 0.43 -1.63 4.43
CA THR A 108 1.45 -2.28 5.26
C THR A 108 2.82 -2.11 4.63
N ILE A 109 3.77 -1.57 5.38
CA ILE A 109 5.15 -1.39 4.93
C ILE A 109 6.04 -2.28 5.79
N VAL A 110 6.82 -3.13 5.14
CA VAL A 110 7.86 -3.90 5.83
C VAL A 110 9.18 -3.15 5.69
N GLU A 111 9.72 -2.75 6.83
CA GLU A 111 10.95 -1.98 6.97
C GLU A 111 12.19 -2.89 7.14
N PRO A 112 13.39 -2.37 6.85
CA PRO A 112 14.66 -3.05 7.15
C PRO A 112 14.82 -3.45 8.64
N PRO A 113 15.61 -4.50 8.95
CA PRO A 113 15.77 -5.01 10.32
C PRO A 113 16.26 -3.99 11.36
N ASP A 114 17.01 -2.97 10.92
CA ASP A 114 17.58 -1.90 11.74
C ASP A 114 16.64 -0.70 11.92
N ALA A 115 15.46 -0.72 11.28
CA ALA A 115 14.52 0.40 11.27
C ALA A 115 13.68 0.56 12.55
N TYR A 116 13.98 -0.17 13.63
CA TYR A 116 13.39 0.10 14.94
C TYR A 116 13.79 1.50 15.39
N ALA A 117 12.83 2.31 15.82
CA ALA A 117 13.12 3.65 16.29
C ALA A 117 14.09 3.63 17.49
N GLN A 118 15.37 3.92 17.28
CA GLN A 118 16.34 4.12 18.36
C GLN A 118 16.17 5.45 19.12
N GLN A 119 15.09 6.22 18.91
CA GLN A 119 15.05 7.62 19.35
C GLN A 119 13.79 8.10 20.07
N ASN A 120 12.86 7.24 20.49
CA ASN A 120 11.80 7.70 21.39
C ASN A 120 11.37 6.65 22.43
N PRO A 121 11.82 6.77 23.70
CA PRO A 121 11.40 5.90 24.80
C PRO A 121 9.89 5.92 25.08
N ALA A 122 9.16 6.96 24.64
CA ALA A 122 7.71 7.04 24.77
C ALA A 122 6.96 6.25 23.68
N LEU A 123 7.68 5.77 22.67
CA LEU A 123 7.14 5.16 21.45
C LEU A 123 7.99 3.91 21.09
N PRO A 124 8.00 2.86 21.94
CA PRO A 124 8.93 1.73 21.82
C PRO A 124 8.65 0.75 20.66
N ASN A 125 7.53 0.88 19.95
CA ASN A 125 7.07 -0.09 18.94
C ASN A 125 7.09 0.43 17.49
N TYR A 126 7.73 1.56 17.22
CA TYR A 126 7.66 2.19 15.90
C TYR A 126 8.77 1.72 14.95
N ALA A 127 8.36 1.36 13.73
CA ALA A 127 9.23 0.99 12.62
C ALA A 127 9.33 2.15 11.61
N GLY A 128 10.51 2.37 11.03
CA GLY A 128 10.77 3.43 10.03
C GLY A 128 11.65 4.57 10.52
N GLY A 129 12.54 4.30 11.48
CA GLY A 129 13.55 5.24 11.97
C GLY A 129 14.49 5.77 10.87
N TYR A 130 15.18 6.88 11.17
CA TYR A 130 16.17 7.46 10.25
C TYR A 130 17.58 6.86 10.48
N PRO A 131 18.41 6.73 9.43
CA PRO A 131 18.08 6.99 8.02
C PRO A 131 17.12 5.95 7.44
N ARG A 132 16.09 6.39 6.71
CA ARG A 132 15.12 5.47 6.10
C ARG A 132 15.70 4.75 4.91
N ARG A 133 15.39 3.47 4.76
CA ARG A 133 15.91 2.64 3.66
C ARG A 133 14.83 1.71 3.12
N THR A 134 14.94 1.35 1.85
CA THR A 134 14.08 0.33 1.20
C THR A 134 14.94 -0.70 0.49
N ALA A 135 14.42 -1.91 0.29
CA ALA A 135 15.12 -2.94 -0.45
C ALA A 135 15.15 -2.63 -1.95
N ALA A 136 16.34 -2.70 -2.54
CA ALA A 136 16.57 -2.54 -3.96
C ALA A 136 17.96 -3.08 -4.31
N ASN A 137 18.13 -3.67 -5.49
CA ASN A 137 19.44 -3.91 -6.07
C ASN A 137 19.74 -2.86 -7.15
N LEU A 138 20.62 -1.92 -6.83
CA LEU A 138 20.93 -0.76 -7.66
C LEU A 138 22.35 -0.79 -8.23
N ILE A 139 22.95 -1.97 -8.37
CA ILE A 139 24.30 -2.09 -8.93
C ILE A 139 24.44 -1.44 -10.31
N ASN A 140 23.37 -1.44 -11.10
CA ASN A 140 23.31 -0.82 -12.43
C ASN A 140 22.72 0.60 -12.44
N PHE A 141 22.44 1.17 -11.26
CA PHE A 141 21.82 2.49 -11.11
C PHE A 141 22.62 3.36 -10.13
N PRO A 142 23.87 3.73 -10.47
CA PRO A 142 24.78 4.46 -9.57
C PRO A 142 24.32 5.88 -9.24
N GLN A 143 23.28 6.38 -9.91
CA GLN A 143 22.70 7.67 -9.60
C GLN A 143 22.07 7.73 -8.20
N PHE A 144 21.72 6.58 -7.60
CA PHE A 144 21.18 6.51 -6.23
C PHE A 144 22.30 6.22 -5.22
N PRO A 145 22.77 7.24 -4.48
CA PRO A 145 23.88 7.07 -3.54
C PRO A 145 23.45 6.26 -2.31
N GLY A 146 24.43 5.62 -1.65
CA GLY A 146 24.21 4.91 -0.38
C GLY A 146 23.57 3.52 -0.51
N TYR A 147 23.38 3.01 -1.73
CA TYR A 147 23.08 1.60 -1.96
C TYR A 147 24.20 0.73 -1.37
N VAL A 148 23.80 -0.26 -0.56
CA VAL A 148 24.72 -1.22 0.06
C VAL A 148 24.57 -2.57 -0.64
N PRO A 149 25.59 -3.07 -1.35
CA PRO A 149 25.55 -4.39 -1.96
C PRO A 149 25.56 -5.50 -0.89
N GLY A 150 25.09 -6.69 -1.25
CA GLY A 150 25.12 -7.86 -0.37
C GLY A 150 25.53 -9.15 -1.08
N ASP A 151 25.54 -10.27 -0.36
CA ASP A 151 25.81 -11.59 -0.93
C ASP A 151 24.71 -11.97 -1.95
N PRO A 152 25.04 -12.24 -3.22
CA PRO A 152 24.05 -12.52 -4.26
C PRO A 152 23.35 -13.87 -4.14
N VAL A 153 23.81 -14.77 -3.27
CA VAL A 153 23.18 -16.08 -3.05
C VAL A 153 22.33 -16.04 -1.78
N HIS A 154 22.83 -15.39 -0.73
CA HIS A 154 22.24 -15.47 0.60
C HIS A 154 21.65 -14.16 1.13
N GLY A 155 21.76 -13.07 0.36
CA GLY A 155 21.25 -11.75 0.73
C GLY A 155 21.83 -11.26 2.06
N VAL A 156 20.96 -10.73 2.92
CA VAL A 156 21.30 -10.21 4.25
C VAL A 156 21.61 -11.32 5.26
N ALA A 157 21.39 -12.60 4.92
CA ALA A 157 21.56 -13.74 5.83
C ALA A 157 22.90 -14.48 5.68
N GLY A 158 23.68 -14.16 4.64
CA GLY A 158 24.99 -14.78 4.38
C GLY A 158 24.94 -16.31 4.19
N PRO A 159 26.04 -16.95 3.78
CA PRO A 159 26.09 -18.40 3.65
C PRO A 159 25.70 -19.09 4.96
N GLY A 160 24.55 -19.78 4.98
CA GLY A 160 24.06 -20.55 6.13
C GLY A 160 22.79 -20.05 6.82
N GLY A 161 22.20 -18.92 6.42
CA GLY A 161 20.85 -18.50 6.85
C GLY A 161 20.71 -18.17 8.35
N LEU A 162 21.81 -18.16 9.10
CA LEU A 162 21.85 -18.00 10.55
C LEU A 162 22.72 -16.79 10.89
N ASN A 163 22.08 -15.65 11.12
CA ASN A 163 22.75 -14.44 11.60
C ASN A 163 23.30 -14.64 13.01
N GLY A 164 24.56 -14.25 13.23
CA GLY A 164 25.10 -14.05 14.58
C GLY A 164 25.49 -15.30 15.36
N LEU A 165 25.66 -16.46 14.71
CA LEU A 165 26.31 -17.60 15.37
C LEU A 165 27.79 -17.31 15.65
N PRO A 166 28.37 -17.81 16.75
CA PRO A 166 29.79 -17.63 17.05
C PRO A 166 30.66 -18.11 15.90
N GLY A 167 31.49 -17.21 15.35
CA GLY A 167 32.41 -17.50 14.23
C GLY A 167 31.91 -17.12 12.84
N GLN A 168 30.68 -16.59 12.69
CA GLN A 168 30.20 -16.02 11.43
C GLN A 168 30.38 -14.49 11.40
N PRO A 169 30.80 -13.89 10.26
CA PRO A 169 30.89 -12.44 10.15
C PRO A 169 29.52 -11.80 10.32
N ALA A 170 29.46 -10.68 11.06
CA ALA A 170 28.23 -9.90 11.19
C ALA A 170 27.84 -9.35 9.80
N LEU A 171 26.66 -9.72 9.33
CA LEU A 171 26.14 -9.25 8.05
C LEU A 171 25.62 -7.82 8.20
N ASP A 172 25.88 -7.00 7.19
CA ASP A 172 25.36 -5.63 7.15
C ASP A 172 23.83 -5.68 7.05
N PRO A 173 23.07 -5.20 8.07
CA PRO A 173 21.61 -5.21 8.02
C PRO A 173 21.05 -4.37 6.87
N HIS A 174 21.87 -3.47 6.30
CA HIS A 174 21.54 -2.64 5.16
C HIS A 174 21.82 -3.32 3.81
N ALA A 175 22.35 -4.54 3.77
CA ALA A 175 22.62 -5.22 2.51
C ALA A 175 21.36 -5.28 1.62
N TYR A 176 21.53 -4.99 0.32
CA TYR A 176 20.44 -4.85 -0.65
C TYR A 176 19.41 -3.77 -0.32
N THR A 177 19.82 -2.71 0.37
CA THR A 177 18.97 -1.56 0.63
C THR A 177 19.62 -0.25 0.18
N VAL A 178 18.79 0.75 -0.06
CA VAL A 178 19.19 2.11 -0.44
C VAL A 178 18.47 3.12 0.46
N PRO A 179 19.14 4.20 0.90
CA PRO A 179 18.47 5.27 1.64
C PRO A 179 17.62 6.13 0.71
N TYR A 180 16.54 6.71 1.26
CA TYR A 180 15.72 7.70 0.58
C TYR A 180 15.45 8.90 1.49
N ASP A 181 15.30 10.06 0.88
CA ASP A 181 15.08 11.34 1.56
C ASP A 181 13.59 11.69 1.64
N VAL A 182 12.86 11.38 0.57
CA VAL A 182 11.42 11.65 0.41
C VAL A 182 10.70 10.33 0.15
N GLU A 183 9.57 10.14 0.80
CA GLU A 183 8.67 9.01 0.59
C GLU A 183 7.29 9.55 0.22
N ALA A 184 6.71 9.00 -0.84
CA ALA A 184 5.33 9.26 -1.22
C ALA A 184 4.54 7.95 -1.33
N LEU A 185 3.28 8.01 -0.89
CA LEU A 185 2.36 6.88 -0.97
C LEU A 185 1.22 7.24 -1.91
N TRP A 186 1.02 6.44 -2.96
CA TRP A 186 -0.04 6.59 -3.95
C TRP A 186 -0.94 5.36 -3.94
N VAL A 187 -1.99 5.42 -3.12
CA VAL A 187 -3.10 4.46 -3.17
C VAL A 187 -4.15 5.00 -4.13
N LEU A 188 -4.15 4.49 -5.34
CA LEU A 188 -5.00 4.94 -6.43
C LEU A 188 -6.31 4.19 -6.35
N ASP A 189 -7.41 4.90 -6.11
CA ASP A 189 -8.73 4.30 -5.88
C ASP A 189 -9.83 5.01 -6.67
N ASP A 190 -10.88 4.26 -7.00
CA ASP A 190 -12.08 4.73 -7.68
C ASP A 190 -13.32 4.31 -6.91
N ARG A 191 -14.37 5.13 -6.93
CA ARG A 191 -15.61 4.85 -6.21
C ARG A 191 -16.82 5.02 -7.09
N ASP A 192 -17.66 3.99 -7.11
CA ASP A 192 -18.99 4.03 -7.69
C ASP A 192 -20.00 4.46 -6.61
N SER A 193 -20.68 5.59 -6.82
CA SER A 193 -21.67 6.05 -5.84
C SER A 193 -22.95 5.25 -5.83
N VAL A 194 -23.32 4.57 -6.91
CA VAL A 194 -24.52 3.72 -6.95
C VAL A 194 -24.40 2.62 -5.90
N TRP A 195 -23.21 2.04 -5.80
CA TRP A 195 -22.87 1.03 -4.82
C TRP A 195 -22.97 1.54 -3.38
N ALA A 196 -22.48 2.75 -3.10
CA ALA A 196 -22.58 3.36 -1.78
C ALA A 196 -24.02 3.77 -1.42
N ALA A 197 -24.78 4.32 -2.37
CA ALA A 197 -26.13 4.84 -2.15
C ALA A 197 -27.17 3.76 -1.88
N ASN A 198 -26.98 2.55 -2.44
CA ASN A 198 -27.88 1.43 -2.26
C ASN A 198 -27.78 0.77 -0.88
N MET A 199 -26.79 1.14 -0.05
CA MET A 199 -26.42 0.37 1.15
C MET A 199 -26.40 1.24 2.41
N LYS A 200 -27.51 1.23 3.15
CA LYS A 200 -27.73 2.12 4.31
C LYS A 200 -26.78 1.91 5.51
N ASN A 201 -26.04 0.79 5.55
CA ASN A 201 -25.05 0.47 6.58
C ASN A 201 -24.25 -0.79 6.21
N ALA A 202 -23.22 -1.11 6.99
CA ALA A 202 -22.38 -2.31 6.87
C ALA A 202 -23.13 -3.64 6.89
N ARG A 203 -24.43 -3.67 7.23
CA ARG A 203 -25.27 -4.87 7.18
C ARG A 203 -26.09 -5.05 5.91
N ALA A 204 -26.17 -4.04 5.05
CA ALA A 204 -26.92 -4.12 3.79
C ALA A 204 -26.29 -5.11 2.79
N THR A 205 -25.08 -5.57 3.07
CA THR A 205 -24.19 -6.33 2.19
C THR A 205 -24.16 -7.82 2.52
N PHE A 206 -24.85 -8.22 3.59
CA PHE A 206 -24.93 -9.62 3.98
C PHE A 206 -26.06 -10.28 3.19
N PRO A 207 -25.82 -11.48 2.64
CA PRO A 207 -26.94 -12.30 2.24
C PRO A 207 -27.86 -12.42 3.46
N ALA A 208 -29.16 -12.41 3.24
CA ALA A 208 -30.15 -12.61 4.29
C ALA A 208 -30.05 -14.06 4.80
N HIS A 209 -28.95 -14.38 5.48
CA HIS A 209 -28.74 -15.71 6.02
C HIS A 209 -29.63 -15.86 7.23
N GLY A 210 -30.54 -16.82 7.13
CA GLY A 210 -31.20 -17.41 8.27
C GLY A 210 -30.16 -17.71 9.35
N LEU A 211 -30.58 -17.53 10.59
CA LEU A 211 -29.78 -17.47 11.83
C LEU A 211 -28.89 -18.70 12.12
N VAL A 212 -28.75 -19.65 11.20
CA VAL A 212 -28.30 -21.01 11.46
C VAL A 212 -26.96 -21.34 10.75
N GLN A 213 -26.69 -20.92 9.50
CA GLN A 213 -25.41 -21.20 8.80
C GLN A 213 -25.08 -20.19 7.67
N PRO A 214 -23.94 -19.47 7.71
CA PRO A 214 -23.43 -18.70 6.57
C PRO A 214 -23.03 -19.62 5.39
N GLY A 215 -23.36 -19.24 4.14
CA GLY A 215 -22.90 -19.94 2.92
C GLY A 215 -23.77 -21.12 2.43
N VAL A 216 -24.98 -21.31 2.97
CA VAL A 216 -25.97 -22.26 2.44
C VAL A 216 -27.23 -21.49 2.01
N ASP A 217 -27.50 -21.50 0.70
CA ASP A 217 -28.67 -20.89 0.04
C ASP A 217 -28.85 -19.38 0.31
N ASP A 218 -27.83 -18.60 -0.06
CA ASP A 218 -27.71 -17.14 0.10
C ASP A 218 -28.77 -16.31 -0.68
N GLN A 219 -29.63 -16.95 -1.49
CA GLN A 219 -30.73 -16.35 -2.25
C GLN A 219 -30.45 -14.95 -2.83
N PHE A 220 -29.37 -14.83 -3.63
CA PHE A 220 -28.98 -13.62 -4.35
C PHE A 220 -29.97 -13.25 -5.48
N PHE A 221 -31.22 -12.98 -5.15
CA PHE A 221 -32.26 -12.57 -6.12
C PHE A 221 -32.46 -11.06 -6.19
N LYS A 222 -31.74 -10.30 -5.34
CA LYS A 222 -31.74 -8.82 -5.31
C LYS A 222 -30.35 -8.31 -4.95
N GLY A 223 -29.60 -7.87 -5.94
CA GLY A 223 -28.32 -7.19 -5.77
C GLY A 223 -27.83 -6.67 -7.12
N ASP A 224 -27.40 -5.42 -7.15
CA ASP A 224 -26.68 -4.88 -8.30
C ASP A 224 -25.21 -5.33 -8.17
N PHE A 225 -24.66 -5.96 -9.22
CA PHE A 225 -23.24 -6.34 -9.30
C PHE A 225 -22.37 -5.11 -9.62
N HIS A 226 -21.06 -5.18 -9.35
CA HIS A 226 -20.15 -4.05 -9.57
C HIS A 226 -20.10 -3.82 -11.07
N ASP A 227 -20.58 -2.66 -11.50
CA ASP A 227 -20.72 -2.36 -12.93
C ASP A 227 -19.45 -1.70 -13.50
N PHE A 228 -18.43 -1.49 -12.66
CA PHE A 228 -17.14 -0.88 -13.00
C PHE A 228 -17.28 0.54 -13.55
N ASN A 229 -18.29 1.29 -13.11
CA ASN A 229 -18.58 2.64 -13.55
C ASN A 229 -18.42 3.69 -12.43
N PRO A 230 -17.18 3.98 -12.00
CA PRO A 230 -16.92 4.92 -10.91
C PRO A 230 -17.21 6.38 -11.28
N ASP A 231 -17.56 7.17 -10.26
CA ASP A 231 -17.82 8.60 -10.35
C ASP A 231 -16.74 9.45 -9.65
N TYR A 232 -16.02 8.85 -8.68
CA TYR A 232 -15.04 9.55 -7.85
C TYR A 232 -13.69 8.85 -7.88
N PHE A 233 -12.63 9.64 -7.84
CA PHE A 233 -11.27 9.16 -8.02
C PHE A 233 -10.37 9.79 -6.97
N PHE A 234 -9.46 8.99 -6.41
CA PHE A 234 -8.65 9.39 -5.27
C PHE A 234 -7.20 8.96 -5.42
N VAL A 235 -6.33 9.66 -4.69
CA VAL A 235 -4.99 9.20 -4.38
C VAL A 235 -4.74 9.34 -2.87
N THR A 236 -4.59 8.21 -2.18
CA THR A 236 -4.30 8.15 -0.73
C THR A 236 -5.27 9.01 0.08
N GLY A 237 -6.57 8.83 -0.15
CA GLY A 237 -7.61 9.59 0.54
C GLY A 237 -7.89 10.99 -0.02
N VAL A 238 -6.99 11.52 -0.86
CA VAL A 238 -7.13 12.84 -1.46
C VAL A 238 -7.97 12.75 -2.73
N PRO A 239 -9.08 13.49 -2.87
CA PRO A 239 -9.89 13.46 -4.07
C PRO A 239 -9.18 14.16 -5.24
N PHE A 240 -9.37 13.63 -6.44
CA PHE A 240 -9.20 14.39 -7.68
C PHE A 240 -10.52 15.12 -7.98
N PRO A 241 -10.58 16.46 -7.90
CA PRO A 241 -11.85 17.17 -7.86
C PRO A 241 -12.40 17.48 -9.26
N GLY A 242 -12.98 16.49 -9.92
CA GLY A 242 -13.66 16.69 -11.19
C GLY A 242 -14.52 15.50 -11.62
N PRO A 243 -15.50 15.72 -12.52
CA PRO A 243 -16.33 14.65 -13.06
C PRO A 243 -15.55 13.69 -13.96
N VAL A 244 -16.13 12.52 -14.21
CA VAL A 244 -15.73 11.60 -15.29
C VAL A 244 -15.48 12.40 -16.59
N GLY A 245 -14.40 12.07 -17.28
CA GLY A 245 -13.90 12.73 -18.48
C GLY A 245 -12.90 13.86 -18.19
N SER A 246 -12.72 14.28 -16.94
CA SER A 246 -11.83 15.39 -16.59
C SER A 246 -10.37 14.98 -16.52
N THR A 247 -9.51 15.99 -16.64
CA THR A 247 -8.10 15.96 -16.26
C THR A 247 -7.87 17.01 -15.18
N VAL A 248 -7.63 16.59 -13.94
CA VAL A 248 -7.50 17.54 -12.80
C VAL A 248 -6.41 17.14 -11.83
N PRO A 249 -5.72 18.12 -11.21
CA PRO A 249 -4.75 17.84 -10.17
C PRO A 249 -5.40 17.56 -8.82
N CYS A 250 -4.76 16.72 -8.00
CA CYS A 250 -5.05 16.66 -6.57
C CYS A 250 -4.42 17.88 -5.85
N ALA A 251 -4.75 18.05 -4.56
CA ALA A 251 -4.15 19.10 -3.73
C ALA A 251 -2.61 18.98 -3.70
N SER A 252 -1.89 20.11 -3.74
CA SER A 252 -0.45 20.13 -4.02
C SER A 252 0.49 19.92 -2.83
N ASN A 253 -0.03 19.97 -1.60
CA ASN A 253 0.77 19.89 -0.37
C ASN A 253 0.08 19.02 0.67
N VAL A 254 0.01 17.71 0.40
CA VAL A 254 -0.60 16.75 1.32
C VAL A 254 0.47 15.82 1.88
N VAL A 255 0.49 15.68 3.19
CA VAL A 255 1.37 14.78 3.96
C VAL A 255 0.48 13.91 4.83
N VAL A 256 0.77 12.61 4.88
CA VAL A 256 0.08 11.67 5.77
C VAL A 256 0.47 12.01 7.21
N PRO A 257 -0.52 12.26 8.10
CA PRO A 257 -0.25 12.50 9.51
C PRO A 257 0.59 11.37 10.13
N ALA A 258 1.51 11.73 11.02
CA ALA A 258 2.49 10.78 11.55
C ALA A 258 1.80 9.65 12.34
N GLU A 259 0.78 9.99 13.11
CA GLU A 259 -0.06 9.07 13.85
C GLU A 259 -0.78 8.05 12.94
N LEU A 260 -1.13 8.44 11.70
CA LEU A 260 -1.71 7.55 10.70
C LEU A 260 -0.66 6.80 9.87
N ASN A 261 0.63 7.03 10.12
CA ASN A 261 1.76 6.41 9.43
C ASN A 261 2.72 5.75 10.42
N SER A 262 2.18 5.10 11.46
CA SER A 262 3.02 4.48 12.49
C SER A 262 4.11 5.44 13.00
N GLY A 263 3.73 6.64 13.42
CA GLY A 263 4.64 7.66 13.98
C GLY A 263 5.62 8.29 12.98
N VAL A 264 5.68 7.81 11.72
CA VAL A 264 6.65 8.25 10.73
C VAL A 264 6.18 9.55 10.07
N VAL A 265 6.97 10.62 10.24
CA VAL A 265 6.68 11.97 9.74
C VAL A 265 7.00 12.13 8.24
N GLY A 266 6.28 12.98 7.53
CA GLY A 266 6.71 13.49 6.22
C GLY A 266 6.50 12.55 5.02
N MET A 267 5.75 11.46 5.16
CA MET A 267 5.28 10.69 4.01
C MET A 267 4.27 11.53 3.21
N GLN A 268 4.59 11.83 1.96
CA GLN A 268 3.82 12.77 1.14
C GLN A 268 2.80 12.04 0.25
N VAL A 269 1.87 12.79 -0.34
CA VAL A 269 1.03 12.32 -1.45
C VAL A 269 1.52 12.95 -2.76
N PRO A 270 1.40 14.27 -3.00
CA PRO A 270 2.25 14.97 -3.98
C PRO A 270 3.72 14.93 -3.58
N VAL A 271 4.62 14.95 -4.56
CA VAL A 271 6.07 14.94 -4.28
C VAL A 271 6.60 16.36 -4.26
N ASN A 272 7.15 16.77 -3.12
CA ASN A 272 7.94 17.98 -2.95
C ASN A 272 9.33 17.58 -2.42
N ALA A 273 10.36 17.80 -3.23
CA ALA A 273 11.73 17.41 -2.97
C ALA A 273 12.73 18.51 -3.40
N LEU A 274 13.96 18.38 -2.93
CA LEU A 274 15.11 19.15 -3.42
C LEU A 274 15.84 18.36 -4.51
N ARG A 275 16.53 19.08 -5.40
CA ARG A 275 17.46 18.46 -6.36
C ARG A 275 18.44 17.54 -5.64
N ASN A 276 18.72 16.40 -6.27
CA ASN A 276 19.62 15.37 -5.74
C ASN A 276 19.12 14.74 -4.42
N GLN A 277 17.81 14.76 -4.15
CA GLN A 277 17.21 13.84 -3.18
C GLN A 277 16.78 12.54 -3.88
N THR A 278 16.93 11.41 -3.17
CA THR A 278 16.37 10.13 -3.58
C THR A 278 14.92 10.08 -3.11
N ILE A 279 13.99 9.94 -4.05
CA ILE A 279 12.55 9.94 -3.81
C ILE A 279 12.04 8.52 -4.02
N LEU A 280 11.40 7.96 -3.00
CA LEU A 280 10.69 6.68 -3.08
C LEU A 280 9.19 6.95 -3.26
N ILE A 281 8.59 6.34 -4.28
CA ILE A 281 7.13 6.39 -4.49
C ILE A 281 6.61 4.94 -4.43
N ARG A 282 5.69 4.69 -3.51
CA ARG A 282 5.01 3.41 -3.34
C ARG A 282 3.62 3.51 -3.95
N VAL A 283 3.31 2.64 -4.90
CA VAL A 283 2.05 2.70 -5.65
C VAL A 283 1.24 1.45 -5.40
N LEU A 284 -0.05 1.62 -5.12
CA LEU A 284 -1.06 0.57 -5.07
C LEU A 284 -2.24 0.94 -5.96
N CYS A 285 -2.68 -0.01 -6.77
CA CYS A 285 -3.99 0.03 -7.40
C CYS A 285 -5.04 -0.56 -6.43
N ALA A 286 -5.71 0.31 -5.67
CA ALA A 286 -6.90 -0.05 -4.89
C ALA A 286 -8.19 0.07 -5.73
N ALA A 287 -8.08 0.67 -6.92
CA ALA A 287 -9.15 0.76 -7.87
C ALA A 287 -9.64 -0.60 -8.38
N TYR A 288 -10.94 -0.71 -8.63
CA TYR A 288 -11.50 -1.78 -9.45
C TYR A 288 -11.24 -1.54 -10.92
N VAL A 289 -11.16 -0.30 -11.38
CA VAL A 289 -10.78 0.00 -12.76
C VAL A 289 -9.28 -0.18 -13.00
N PHE A 290 -8.90 -0.28 -14.27
CA PHE A 290 -7.52 -0.35 -14.67
C PHE A 290 -6.84 1.01 -14.51
N ILE A 291 -5.63 1.01 -13.96
CA ILE A 291 -4.86 2.23 -13.75
C ILE A 291 -3.66 2.26 -14.69
N ARG A 292 -3.43 3.41 -15.32
CA ARG A 292 -2.20 3.71 -16.05
C ARG A 292 -1.50 4.92 -15.45
N VAL A 293 -0.28 4.72 -14.96
CA VAL A 293 0.57 5.77 -14.41
C VAL A 293 1.62 6.18 -15.43
N THR A 294 1.91 7.47 -15.54
CA THR A 294 2.99 8.00 -16.37
C THR A 294 3.76 9.07 -15.59
N PHE A 295 5.06 8.86 -15.43
CA PHE A 295 5.93 9.79 -14.72
C PHE A 295 6.50 10.86 -15.67
N PRO A 296 6.66 12.11 -15.21
CA PRO A 296 7.21 13.20 -16.01
C PRO A 296 8.75 13.18 -16.09
N VAL A 297 9.39 12.27 -15.34
CA VAL A 297 10.84 12.06 -15.32
C VAL A 297 11.12 10.56 -15.28
N ASP A 298 12.35 10.19 -15.61
CA ASP A 298 12.82 8.82 -15.51
C ASP A 298 12.69 8.28 -14.09
N VAL A 299 12.19 7.05 -13.97
CA VAL A 299 12.10 6.33 -12.70
C VAL A 299 12.72 4.95 -12.82
N VAL A 300 13.25 4.42 -11.72
CA VAL A 300 13.72 3.03 -11.65
C VAL A 300 12.71 2.24 -10.84
N VAL A 301 12.09 1.24 -11.46
CA VAL A 301 11.20 0.30 -10.77
C VAL A 301 12.06 -0.66 -9.97
N ILE A 302 11.87 -0.66 -8.65
CA ILE A 302 12.68 -1.43 -7.71
C ILE A 302 11.92 -2.58 -7.06
N ALA A 303 10.58 -2.58 -7.11
CA ALA A 303 9.77 -3.65 -6.54
C ALA A 303 8.45 -3.83 -7.29
N TYR A 304 7.93 -5.06 -7.27
CA TYR A 304 6.56 -5.39 -7.67
C TYR A 304 5.90 -6.26 -6.61
N ASP A 305 4.63 -5.98 -6.30
CA ASP A 305 3.80 -6.72 -5.34
C ASP A 305 4.48 -6.99 -3.99
N GLY A 306 5.22 -6.00 -3.50
CA GLY A 306 5.95 -6.03 -2.22
C GLY A 306 7.32 -6.69 -2.28
N ARG A 307 7.76 -7.19 -3.45
CA ARG A 307 9.06 -7.84 -3.62
C ARG A 307 10.04 -6.96 -4.37
N ALA A 308 11.17 -6.67 -3.74
CA ALA A 308 12.28 -5.97 -4.38
C ALA A 308 12.89 -6.80 -5.52
N LEU A 309 13.09 -6.15 -6.66
CA LEU A 309 13.69 -6.73 -7.86
C LEU A 309 15.21 -6.75 -7.74
N GLY A 310 15.83 -7.84 -8.18
CA GLY A 310 17.27 -8.05 -8.09
C GLY A 310 17.75 -8.36 -6.67
N VAL A 311 16.86 -8.58 -5.70
CA VAL A 311 17.21 -8.89 -4.31
C VAL A 311 17.01 -10.39 -4.03
N PRO A 312 17.97 -11.08 -3.35
CA PRO A 312 17.82 -12.49 -3.02
C PRO A 312 16.53 -12.81 -2.25
N PRO A 313 15.93 -13.99 -2.48
CA PRO A 313 16.45 -15.11 -3.28
C PRO A 313 16.13 -15.04 -4.78
N PHE A 314 15.49 -13.98 -5.26
CA PHE A 314 14.97 -13.89 -6.63
C PHE A 314 15.84 -13.09 -7.59
N ASN A 315 17.00 -12.62 -7.14
CA ASN A 315 17.93 -11.75 -7.88
C ASN A 315 18.43 -12.34 -9.20
N GLN A 316 18.36 -13.66 -9.38
CA GLN A 316 18.70 -14.33 -10.64
C GLN A 316 17.58 -14.29 -11.70
N TYR A 317 16.33 -14.03 -11.27
CA TYR A 317 15.15 -14.10 -12.14
C TYR A 317 14.57 -12.72 -12.49
N ASN A 318 14.94 -11.69 -11.73
CA ASN A 318 14.45 -10.34 -11.93
C ASN A 318 15.53 -9.30 -11.57
N HIS A 319 15.35 -8.08 -12.06
CA HIS A 319 16.24 -6.96 -11.80
C HIS A 319 15.44 -5.65 -11.83
N ALA A 320 15.90 -4.65 -11.08
CA ALA A 320 15.38 -3.31 -11.21
C ALA A 320 15.61 -2.78 -12.64
N PHE A 321 14.69 -1.98 -13.15
CA PHE A 321 14.76 -1.50 -14.53
C PHE A 321 14.31 -0.04 -14.65
N LEU A 322 14.89 0.67 -15.62
CA LEU A 322 14.55 2.04 -15.94
C LEU A 322 13.23 2.11 -16.71
N VAL A 323 12.36 3.02 -16.30
CA VAL A 323 11.19 3.44 -17.06
C VAL A 323 11.41 4.90 -17.45
N PRO A 324 11.66 5.19 -18.75
CA PRO A 324 11.87 6.55 -19.21
C PRO A 324 10.64 7.44 -18.99
N ALA A 325 10.88 8.74 -18.79
CA ALA A 325 9.83 9.76 -18.70
C ALA A 325 8.80 9.64 -19.83
N GLY A 326 7.52 9.78 -19.51
CA GLY A 326 6.44 9.65 -20.50
C GLY A 326 6.06 8.21 -20.86
N THR A 327 6.76 7.20 -20.34
CA THR A 327 6.40 5.79 -20.57
C THR A 327 5.25 5.37 -19.66
N PRO A 328 4.14 4.83 -20.20
CA PRO A 328 3.02 4.39 -19.40
C PRO A 328 3.29 3.06 -18.70
N MET A 329 2.83 2.94 -17.45
CA MET A 329 2.86 1.72 -16.65
C MET A 329 1.45 1.35 -16.22
N ASP A 330 1.10 0.08 -16.44
CA ASP A 330 -0.26 -0.43 -16.29
C ASP A 330 -0.40 -1.29 -15.03
N LEU A 331 -1.44 -1.01 -14.24
CA LEU A 331 -1.77 -1.73 -13.01
C LEU A 331 -3.20 -2.28 -13.07
N SER A 332 -3.33 -3.54 -12.71
CA SER A 332 -4.59 -4.15 -12.33
C SER A 332 -4.85 -3.94 -10.84
N THR A 333 -6.10 -4.12 -10.41
CA THR A 333 -6.51 -4.14 -8.99
C THR A 333 -5.55 -4.99 -8.15
N ALA A 334 -5.28 -4.51 -6.94
CA ALA A 334 -4.37 -5.08 -5.94
C ALA A 334 -2.88 -5.12 -6.34
N ARG A 335 -2.49 -4.69 -7.54
CA ARG A 335 -1.07 -4.62 -7.92
C ARG A 335 -0.36 -3.47 -7.22
N ARG A 336 0.89 -3.70 -6.83
CA ARG A 336 1.79 -2.68 -6.29
C ARG A 336 3.09 -2.63 -7.09
N PHE A 337 3.70 -1.45 -7.11
CA PHE A 337 5.11 -1.32 -7.45
C PHE A 337 5.73 -0.17 -6.65
N ASP A 338 7.03 -0.26 -6.46
CA ASP A 338 7.82 0.83 -5.88
C ASP A 338 8.80 1.35 -6.92
N VAL A 339 8.91 2.67 -7.01
CA VAL A 339 9.90 3.34 -7.87
C VAL A 339 10.81 4.25 -7.08
N LEU A 340 12.04 4.37 -7.56
CA LEU A 340 12.96 5.42 -7.16
C LEU A 340 13.08 6.47 -8.26
N MET A 341 13.08 7.72 -7.83
CA MET A 341 13.24 8.88 -8.68
C MET A 341 14.33 9.79 -8.09
N ARG A 342 15.14 10.39 -8.96
CA ARG A 342 16.15 11.37 -8.56
C ARG A 342 16.46 12.28 -9.74
N SER A 343 16.45 13.59 -9.51
CA SER A 343 16.79 14.58 -10.54
C SER A 343 17.80 15.58 -10.01
N SER A 344 18.81 15.89 -10.83
CA SER A 344 19.75 16.99 -10.59
C SER A 344 19.24 18.34 -11.13
N SER A 345 18.16 18.32 -11.91
CA SER A 345 17.49 19.49 -12.48
C SER A 345 16.17 19.77 -11.77
N THR A 346 15.71 21.02 -11.85
CA THR A 346 14.39 21.39 -11.32
C THR A 346 13.29 20.70 -12.11
N VAL A 347 12.24 20.26 -11.43
CA VAL A 347 11.04 19.65 -12.03
C VAL A 347 9.82 20.34 -11.44
N SER A 348 8.90 20.76 -12.30
CA SER A 348 7.58 21.27 -11.90
C SER A 348 6.58 20.71 -12.90
N SER A 349 6.09 19.50 -12.62
CA SER A 349 5.24 18.75 -13.54
C SER A 349 4.26 17.86 -12.75
N PHE A 350 3.53 17.01 -13.47
CA PHE A 350 2.59 16.07 -12.88
C PHE A 350 2.93 14.65 -13.32
N ALA A 351 2.83 13.69 -12.39
CA ALA A 351 2.53 12.33 -12.78
C ALA A 351 1.07 12.23 -13.21
N SER A 352 0.82 11.59 -14.35
CA SER A 352 -0.52 11.35 -14.87
C SER A 352 -1.00 9.99 -14.38
N VAL A 353 -2.22 9.94 -13.84
CA VAL A 353 -2.92 8.72 -13.44
C VAL A 353 -4.21 8.61 -14.23
N GLN A 354 -4.27 7.69 -15.18
CA GLN A 354 -5.46 7.43 -15.97
C GLN A 354 -6.25 6.27 -15.35
N PHE A 355 -7.52 6.52 -15.05
CA PHE A 355 -8.51 5.53 -14.65
C PHE A 355 -9.22 5.05 -15.91
N ARG A 356 -9.18 3.75 -16.19
CA ARG A 356 -9.64 3.18 -17.47
C ARG A 356 -10.55 1.99 -17.22
N HIS A 357 -11.69 1.97 -17.90
CA HIS A 357 -12.70 0.95 -17.71
C HIS A 357 -12.18 -0.46 -18.08
N ASN A 358 -12.40 -1.46 -17.22
CA ASN A 358 -11.80 -2.80 -17.35
C ASN A 358 -12.17 -3.56 -18.63
N ARG A 359 -13.40 -3.38 -19.15
CA ARG A 359 -13.90 -4.23 -20.25
C ARG A 359 -13.45 -3.79 -21.62
N ASN A 360 -13.26 -2.49 -21.82
CA ASN A 360 -13.02 -1.88 -23.14
C ASN A 360 -11.83 -0.91 -23.11
N ASN A 361 -11.15 -0.76 -21.97
CA ASN A 361 -10.02 0.13 -21.77
C ASN A 361 -10.36 1.60 -22.10
N ALA A 362 -11.62 2.01 -22.02
CA ALA A 362 -12.02 3.40 -22.25
C ALA A 362 -11.45 4.28 -21.13
N LEU A 363 -10.89 5.44 -21.48
CA LEU A 363 -10.45 6.42 -20.49
C LEU A 363 -11.68 6.99 -19.78
N LEU A 364 -11.73 6.84 -18.46
CA LEU A 364 -12.78 7.41 -17.62
C LEU A 364 -12.35 8.75 -17.05
N PHE A 365 -11.11 8.85 -16.55
CA PHE A 365 -10.65 10.04 -15.83
C PHE A 365 -9.13 10.13 -15.82
N THR A 366 -8.57 11.35 -15.73
CA THR A 366 -7.14 11.57 -15.53
C THR A 366 -6.88 12.40 -14.28
N GLY A 367 -6.34 11.77 -13.24
CA GLY A 367 -5.77 12.46 -12.08
C GLY A 367 -4.35 12.95 -12.37
N GLN A 368 -3.99 14.11 -11.84
CA GLN A 368 -2.63 14.65 -11.92
C GLN A 368 -2.04 14.81 -10.52
N ILE A 369 -0.94 14.12 -10.23
CA ILE A 369 -0.24 14.21 -8.94
C ILE A 369 0.98 15.12 -9.12
N PRO A 370 1.05 16.27 -8.42
CA PRO A 370 2.18 17.19 -8.54
C PRO A 370 3.51 16.55 -8.16
N ILE A 371 4.54 16.83 -8.95
CA ILE A 371 5.95 16.51 -8.67
C ILE A 371 6.77 17.78 -8.82
N ASN A 372 7.24 18.28 -7.69
CA ASN A 372 8.06 19.48 -7.55
C ASN A 372 9.43 19.10 -7.01
N ILE A 373 10.48 19.33 -7.80
CA ILE A 373 11.89 19.17 -7.41
C ILE A 373 12.55 20.54 -7.57
N ALA A 374 12.93 21.18 -6.47
CA ALA A 374 13.48 22.55 -6.43
C ALA A 374 15.02 22.60 -6.35
#